data_AF-A0A1U7XY89-F1
#
_entry.id   AF-A0A1U7XY89-F1
#
_cell.length_a   1.000
_cell.length_b   1.000
_cell.length_c   1.000
_cell.angle_alpha   90.00
_cell.angle_beta   90.00
_cell.angle_gamma   90.00
#
_symmetry.space_group_name_H-M   'P 1'
#
loop_
_entity.id
_entity.type
_entity.pdbx_description
1 polymer ?
#
loop_
_entity_poly.entity_id
_entity_poly.type
_entity_poly.pdbx_seq_one_letter_code
_entity_poly.pdbx_strand_id
1 'polypeptide(L)'
;MDKGDVEQPLLRSHVNSLIRFSDINSFKRRRTQSSSSTGNISHIPQKNNEELFHSSEFIATERFRLRSVLLFLSVYIGIGAICFFIIRDQIEGKKTNGILDAIYLCIVTMTTVGYGDLVPKSILAKLLACIFVFTGMALVGFVLSKAADSFLERQQILFLKAINMRKNYSNSNEVLQEVETNIEKYKFLSALALLVMFTILGTIFLNQVEDLSLFDAFYCVCATITTLGYGDKSFSTKWGRLFASFWILLSTICLGQLFYSLAELYTEQRRKSMFRWVLTRELTNSDLQAADLDHDSEVRDEFIA
;
A
#
# COMPACT_ATOMS: atom_id res chain seq x y z
N MET A 1 2.61 68.81 42.86
CA MET A 1 1.88 69.71 41.95
C MET A 1 2.89 70.16 40.91
N ASP A 2 2.78 70.03 39.58
CA ASP A 2 1.81 69.44 38.64
C ASP A 2 2.52 69.50 37.24
N LYS A 3 2.48 68.58 36.26
CA LYS A 3 1.75 67.31 36.00
C LYS A 3 2.66 66.36 35.15
N GLY A 4 2.10 65.34 34.46
CA GLY A 4 2.78 64.60 33.37
C GLY A 4 2.78 65.38 32.02
N ASP A 5 3.16 64.83 30.86
CA ASP A 5 3.33 63.41 30.48
C ASP A 5 4.02 63.26 29.07
N VAL A 6 4.32 62.04 28.61
CA VAL A 6 4.49 61.58 27.19
C VAL A 6 5.82 61.73 26.38
N GLU A 7 6.36 60.54 26.02
CA GLU A 7 7.07 60.03 24.81
C GLU A 7 8.49 60.43 24.28
N GLN A 8 9.38 59.41 24.31
CA GLN A 8 10.29 58.83 23.29
C GLN A 8 11.05 59.69 22.25
N PRO A 9 12.40 59.55 22.16
CA PRO A 9 13.22 60.11 21.08
C PRO A 9 13.56 59.11 19.93
N LEU A 10 13.18 59.53 18.71
CA LEU A 10 13.75 59.31 17.37
C LEU A 10 14.94 58.32 17.18
N LEU A 11 14.76 57.40 16.23
CA LEU A 11 15.77 56.45 15.73
C LEU A 11 16.34 56.84 14.33
N ARG A 12 17.62 56.53 14.13
CA ARG A 12 18.37 56.39 12.85
C ARG A 12 18.69 57.65 12.02
N SER A 13 19.94 58.09 12.14
CA SER A 13 20.72 58.68 11.05
C SER A 13 21.68 57.64 10.43
N HIS A 14 22.26 57.97 9.26
CA HIS A 14 23.14 57.14 8.42
C HIS A 14 24.30 56.42 9.13
N VAL A 15 24.74 55.27 8.58
CA VAL A 15 26.00 55.14 7.78
C VAL A 15 25.92 53.86 6.93
N ASN A 16 26.11 53.96 5.60
CA ASN A 16 27.07 53.12 4.86
C ASN A 16 27.23 53.58 3.41
N SER A 17 28.45 54.03 3.09
CA SER A 17 28.96 54.33 1.76
C SER A 17 29.96 53.26 1.34
N LEU A 18 29.99 52.90 0.05
CA LEU A 18 31.06 52.27 -0.76
C LEU A 18 30.37 51.52 -1.93
N ILE A 19 30.15 52.14 -3.07
CA ILE A 19 31.12 52.33 -4.17
C ILE A 19 31.73 51.00 -4.67
N ARG A 20 31.20 50.48 -5.78
CA ARG A 20 32.03 50.28 -6.98
C ARG A 20 31.23 50.44 -8.27
N PHE A 21 31.94 50.91 -9.29
CA PHE A 21 31.44 51.43 -10.56
C PHE A 21 31.82 50.47 -11.70
N SER A 22 31.25 50.71 -12.89
CA SER A 22 31.67 50.16 -14.19
C SER A 22 31.36 48.65 -14.43
N ASP A 23 30.99 48.18 -15.63
CA ASP A 23 31.23 48.75 -16.96
C ASP A 23 30.13 48.53 -18.02
N ILE A 24 30.06 49.49 -18.95
CA ILE A 24 29.71 49.39 -20.39
C ILE A 24 28.45 48.60 -20.80
N ASN A 25 27.39 49.36 -21.15
CA ASN A 25 26.38 48.94 -22.12
C ASN A 25 26.44 49.86 -23.35
N SER A 26 27.26 49.51 -24.35
CA SER A 26 27.44 50.29 -25.57
C SER A 26 26.33 50.01 -26.60
N PHE A 27 25.65 51.06 -27.06
CA PHE A 27 24.65 51.04 -28.13
C PHE A 27 25.07 50.25 -29.39
N LYS A 28 24.16 49.41 -29.92
CA LYS A 28 24.04 49.26 -31.38
C LYS A 28 22.62 48.97 -31.85
N ARG A 29 22.00 50.01 -32.42
CA ARG A 29 20.63 50.01 -32.98
C ARG A 29 20.67 49.67 -34.48
N ARG A 30 20.12 48.52 -34.87
CA ARG A 30 19.73 48.10 -36.25
C ARG A 30 18.86 46.83 -36.11
N ARG A 31 17.91 46.50 -36.98
CA ARG A 31 17.04 47.24 -37.92
C ARG A 31 15.97 46.22 -38.31
N THR A 32 14.68 46.54 -38.25
CA THR A 32 13.63 45.59 -38.66
C THR A 32 13.74 45.30 -40.15
N GLN A 33 13.82 44.02 -40.53
CA GLN A 33 13.66 43.60 -41.92
C GLN A 33 13.04 42.19 -41.96
N SER A 34 11.91 42.09 -42.66
CA SER A 34 11.20 40.85 -42.93
C SER A 34 11.65 40.30 -44.28
N SER A 35 12.03 39.02 -44.34
CA SER A 35 11.96 38.21 -45.58
C SER A 35 12.23 36.71 -45.32
N SER A 36 11.21 35.89 -45.59
CA SER A 36 11.28 34.57 -46.23
C SER A 36 12.24 33.46 -45.72
N SER A 37 11.60 32.46 -45.07
CA SER A 37 11.69 31.01 -45.35
C SER A 37 12.91 30.16 -44.94
N THR A 38 12.53 28.92 -44.54
CA THR A 38 13.26 27.64 -44.53
C THR A 38 13.90 27.20 -43.20
N GLY A 39 13.31 26.15 -42.62
CA GLY A 39 13.99 25.15 -41.80
C GLY A 39 14.38 25.55 -40.37
N ASN A 40 13.58 25.08 -39.40
CA ASN A 40 14.19 24.45 -38.22
C ASN A 40 13.25 23.42 -37.61
N ILE A 41 13.83 22.27 -37.26
CA ILE A 41 13.14 21.12 -36.69
C ILE A 41 12.62 21.51 -35.30
N SER A 42 11.32 21.35 -35.07
CA SER A 42 10.75 21.48 -33.74
C SER A 42 11.34 20.38 -32.85
N HIS A 43 12.16 20.78 -31.87
CA HIS A 43 12.54 19.89 -30.77
C HIS A 43 11.26 19.41 -30.05
N ILE A 44 10.91 18.15 -30.26
CA ILE A 44 9.95 17.44 -29.41
C ILE A 44 10.59 17.36 -28.01
N PRO A 45 9.91 17.77 -26.93
CA PRO A 45 10.50 17.80 -25.60
C PRO A 45 10.86 16.40 -25.13
N GLN A 46 12.16 16.14 -25.05
CA GLN A 46 12.79 14.85 -24.75
C GLN A 46 12.40 14.27 -23.37
N LYS A 47 11.89 15.14 -22.48
CA LYS A 47 11.42 14.84 -21.13
C LYS A 47 10.38 13.71 -21.05
N ASN A 48 9.50 13.60 -22.06
CA ASN A 48 8.48 12.55 -22.08
C ASN A 48 9.08 11.14 -22.21
N ASN A 49 10.27 11.01 -22.82
CA ASN A 49 10.89 9.71 -23.04
C ASN A 49 11.60 9.20 -21.78
N GLU A 50 12.21 10.07 -20.97
CA GLU A 50 12.89 9.69 -19.72
C GLU A 50 11.88 9.27 -18.63
N GLU A 51 10.77 10.02 -18.47
CA GLU A 51 9.68 9.62 -17.56
C GLU A 51 9.01 8.30 -18.00
N LEU A 52 8.87 8.08 -19.32
CA LEU A 52 8.35 6.82 -19.86
C LEU A 52 9.34 5.65 -19.67
N PHE A 53 10.64 5.88 -19.82
CA PHE A 53 11.65 4.84 -19.63
C PHE A 53 11.73 4.41 -18.17
N HIS A 54 11.88 5.36 -17.24
CA HIS A 54 11.91 5.07 -15.81
C HIS A 54 10.63 4.40 -15.31
N SER A 55 9.45 4.86 -15.75
CA SER A 55 8.20 4.18 -15.40
C SER A 55 8.12 2.76 -16.00
N SER A 56 8.63 2.52 -17.21
CA SER A 56 8.65 1.18 -17.81
C SER A 56 9.61 0.22 -17.10
N GLU A 57 10.78 0.68 -16.68
CA GLU A 57 11.80 -0.12 -15.98
C GLU A 57 11.40 -0.42 -14.54
N PHE A 58 10.76 0.56 -13.87
CA PHE A 58 10.13 0.37 -12.55
C PHE A 58 8.97 -0.63 -12.62
N ILE A 59 8.04 -0.46 -13.57
CA ILE A 59 6.92 -1.38 -13.81
C ILE A 59 7.42 -2.78 -14.19
N ALA A 60 8.55 -2.91 -14.90
CA ALA A 60 9.17 -4.21 -15.17
C ALA A 60 9.71 -4.84 -13.89
N THR A 61 10.49 -4.09 -13.10
CA THR A 61 11.10 -4.54 -11.82
C THR A 61 10.06 -5.07 -10.84
N GLU A 62 8.97 -4.33 -10.64
CA GLU A 62 7.87 -4.76 -9.77
C GLU A 62 7.12 -5.99 -10.30
N ARG A 63 6.93 -6.10 -11.62
CA ARG A 63 6.38 -7.32 -12.23
C ARG A 63 7.29 -8.53 -12.02
N PHE A 64 8.61 -8.36 -12.07
CA PHE A 64 9.56 -9.43 -11.76
C PHE A 64 9.51 -9.83 -10.28
N ARG A 65 9.44 -8.84 -9.37
CA ARG A 65 9.34 -9.08 -7.92
C ARG A 65 8.07 -9.88 -7.55
N LEU A 66 6.90 -9.47 -8.05
CA LEU A 66 5.64 -10.19 -7.84
C LEU A 66 5.64 -11.59 -8.47
N ARG A 67 6.21 -11.75 -9.68
CA ARG A 67 6.37 -13.06 -10.32
C ARG A 67 7.22 -14.01 -9.48
N SER A 68 8.33 -13.54 -8.91
CA SER A 68 9.20 -14.36 -8.06
C SER A 68 8.48 -14.83 -6.79
N VAL A 69 7.68 -13.96 -6.15
CA VAL A 69 6.86 -14.31 -4.98
C VAL A 69 5.80 -15.37 -5.34
N LEU A 70 5.08 -15.19 -6.46
CA LEU A 70 4.09 -16.14 -6.94
C LEU A 70 4.71 -17.50 -7.34
N LEU A 71 5.91 -17.51 -7.91
CA LEU A 71 6.66 -18.74 -8.20
C LEU A 71 7.05 -19.48 -6.93
N PHE A 72 7.55 -18.78 -5.92
CA PHE A 72 7.91 -19.38 -4.62
C PHE A 72 6.69 -19.98 -3.92
N LEU A 73 5.55 -19.27 -3.92
CA LEU A 73 4.26 -19.76 -3.42
C LEU A 73 3.77 -21.00 -4.20
N SER A 74 3.87 -20.99 -5.53
CA SER A 74 3.50 -22.14 -6.37
C SER A 74 4.36 -23.38 -6.10
N VAL A 75 5.68 -23.21 -5.93
CA VAL A 75 6.60 -24.29 -5.55
C VAL A 75 6.26 -24.83 -4.16
N TYR A 76 5.96 -23.96 -3.19
CA TYR A 76 5.55 -24.36 -1.84
C TYR A 76 4.26 -25.20 -1.84
N ILE A 77 3.22 -24.75 -2.55
CA ILE A 77 1.97 -25.51 -2.73
C ILE A 77 2.25 -26.83 -3.46
N GLY A 78 3.11 -26.85 -4.47
CA GLY A 78 3.49 -28.06 -5.19
C GLY A 78 4.16 -29.11 -4.29
N ILE A 79 5.12 -28.69 -3.46
CA ILE A 79 5.78 -29.57 -2.47
C ILE A 79 4.76 -30.09 -1.45
N GLY A 80 3.92 -29.20 -0.89
CA GLY A 80 2.87 -29.59 0.03
C GLY A 80 1.90 -30.60 -0.58
N ALA A 81 1.45 -30.36 -1.82
CA ALA A 81 0.52 -31.23 -2.52
C ALA A 81 1.13 -32.61 -2.80
N ILE A 82 2.41 -32.70 -3.17
CA ILE A 82 3.12 -33.98 -3.31
C ILE A 82 3.18 -34.71 -1.96
N CYS A 83 3.55 -34.02 -0.88
CA CYS A 83 3.59 -34.59 0.47
C CYS A 83 2.22 -35.15 0.89
N PHE A 84 1.16 -34.33 0.85
CA PHE A 84 -0.20 -34.75 1.23
C PHE A 84 -0.79 -35.80 0.27
N PHE A 85 -0.39 -35.83 -1.00
CA PHE A 85 -0.78 -36.88 -1.94
C PHE A 85 -0.15 -38.24 -1.59
N ILE A 86 1.11 -38.26 -1.16
CA ILE A 86 1.78 -39.50 -0.70
C ILE A 86 1.11 -40.04 0.57
N ILE A 87 0.76 -39.17 1.52
CA ILE A 87 0.09 -39.57 2.77
C ILE A 87 -1.45 -39.56 2.67
N ARG A 88 -2.03 -39.51 1.47
CA ARG A 88 -3.48 -39.32 1.24
C ARG A 88 -4.37 -40.37 1.94
N ASP A 89 -3.84 -41.57 2.16
CA ASP A 89 -4.58 -42.68 2.79
C ASP A 89 -4.67 -42.49 4.32
N GLN A 90 -3.83 -41.61 4.90
CA GLN A 90 -3.86 -41.18 6.30
C GLN A 90 -4.71 -39.91 6.54
N ILE A 91 -5.36 -39.41 5.48
CA ILE A 91 -6.30 -38.28 5.51
C ILE A 91 -7.73 -38.85 5.48
N GLU A 92 -8.60 -38.39 6.37
CA GLU A 92 -10.04 -38.68 6.35
C GLU A 92 -10.82 -37.48 5.78
N GLY A 93 -12.01 -37.78 5.26
CA GLY A 93 -12.93 -36.79 4.71
C GLY A 93 -13.54 -37.27 3.39
N LYS A 94 -14.41 -36.45 2.81
CA LYS A 94 -14.99 -36.70 1.49
C LYS A 94 -13.92 -36.41 0.43
N LYS A 95 -13.37 -37.46 -0.20
CA LYS A 95 -12.31 -37.34 -1.23
C LYS A 95 -12.95 -37.20 -2.62
N THR A 96 -12.31 -36.44 -3.52
CA THR A 96 -12.81 -36.17 -4.87
C THR A 96 -11.81 -36.59 -5.96
N ASN A 97 -10.57 -36.11 -5.89
CA ASN A 97 -9.43 -36.53 -6.70
C ASN A 97 -8.15 -36.28 -5.87
N GLY A 98 -7.29 -37.27 -5.68
CA GLY A 98 -6.21 -37.19 -4.69
C GLY A 98 -5.27 -35.98 -4.82
N ILE A 99 -4.90 -35.58 -6.03
CA ILE A 99 -4.02 -34.41 -6.26
C ILE A 99 -4.76 -33.10 -5.95
N LEU A 100 -6.03 -32.99 -6.38
CA LEU A 100 -6.85 -31.80 -6.15
C LEU A 100 -7.17 -31.63 -4.65
N ASP A 101 -7.51 -32.72 -3.99
CA ASP A 101 -7.77 -32.74 -2.54
C ASP A 101 -6.52 -32.34 -1.75
N ALA A 102 -5.32 -32.74 -2.19
CA ALA A 102 -4.05 -32.36 -1.58
C ALA A 102 -3.71 -30.87 -1.80
N ILE A 103 -3.94 -30.32 -3.01
CA ILE A 103 -3.78 -28.89 -3.32
C ILE A 103 -4.77 -28.05 -2.49
N TYR A 104 -6.05 -28.44 -2.48
CA TYR A 104 -7.09 -27.79 -1.69
C TYR A 104 -6.76 -27.83 -0.18
N LEU A 105 -6.31 -28.96 0.35
CA LEU A 105 -5.87 -29.06 1.75
C LEU A 105 -4.68 -28.15 2.05
N CYS A 106 -3.68 -28.07 1.16
CA CYS A 106 -2.56 -27.12 1.32
C CYS A 106 -3.08 -25.69 1.47
N ILE A 107 -3.98 -25.28 0.58
CA ILE A 107 -4.49 -23.92 0.51
C ILE A 107 -5.32 -23.60 1.76
N VAL A 108 -6.34 -24.41 2.07
CA VAL A 108 -7.20 -24.28 3.27
C VAL A 108 -6.37 -24.26 4.57
N THR A 109 -5.26 -25.01 4.62
CA THR A 109 -4.36 -25.07 5.78
C THR A 109 -3.48 -23.81 5.89
N MET A 110 -2.83 -23.37 4.80
CA MET A 110 -1.92 -22.22 4.85
C MET A 110 -2.62 -20.87 4.91
N THR A 111 -3.85 -20.76 4.38
CA THR A 111 -4.71 -19.57 4.50
C THR A 111 -5.53 -19.56 5.78
N THR A 112 -5.22 -20.46 6.73
CA THR A 112 -5.86 -20.60 8.04
C THR A 112 -7.39 -20.73 8.04
N VAL A 113 -8.00 -21.12 6.92
CA VAL A 113 -9.45 -21.35 6.83
C VAL A 113 -9.83 -22.62 7.58
N GLY A 114 -9.10 -23.72 7.37
CA GLY A 114 -9.17 -24.90 8.24
C GLY A 114 -10.52 -25.61 8.38
N TYR A 115 -11.37 -25.72 7.34
CA TYR A 115 -12.71 -26.33 7.39
C TYR A 115 -12.83 -27.69 8.09
N GLY A 116 -11.76 -28.48 8.19
CA GLY A 116 -11.81 -29.83 8.76
C GLY A 116 -12.57 -30.86 7.90
N ASP A 117 -12.94 -30.53 6.67
CA ASP A 117 -13.57 -31.46 5.71
C ASP A 117 -12.58 -32.50 5.15
N LEU A 118 -11.28 -32.21 5.24
CA LEU A 118 -10.16 -33.12 5.07
C LEU A 118 -9.21 -32.98 6.27
N VAL A 119 -8.98 -34.07 7.01
CA VAL A 119 -8.16 -34.03 8.24
C VAL A 119 -7.11 -35.15 8.31
N PRO A 120 -5.86 -34.84 8.73
CA PRO A 120 -4.83 -35.86 8.96
C PRO A 120 -5.11 -36.63 10.25
N LYS A 121 -5.21 -37.97 10.18
CA LYS A 121 -5.46 -38.82 11.36
C LYS A 121 -4.20 -39.37 12.00
N SER A 122 -3.25 -39.83 11.17
CA SER A 122 -1.96 -40.37 11.64
C SER A 122 -1.10 -39.32 12.32
N ILE A 123 -0.29 -39.76 13.29
CA ILE A 123 0.71 -38.94 14.00
C ILE A 123 1.66 -38.27 13.01
N LEU A 124 2.14 -39.01 12.00
CA LEU A 124 3.04 -38.48 10.95
C LEU A 124 2.34 -37.42 10.10
N ALA A 125 1.08 -37.66 9.72
CA ALA A 125 0.29 -36.73 8.94
C ALA A 125 0.01 -35.43 9.70
N LYS A 126 -0.24 -35.52 11.01
CA LYS A 126 -0.41 -34.36 11.91
C LYS A 126 0.89 -33.57 12.08
N LEU A 127 2.02 -34.25 12.32
CA LEU A 127 3.34 -33.59 12.40
C LEU A 127 3.69 -32.83 11.11
N LEU A 128 3.47 -33.45 9.95
CA LEU A 128 3.69 -32.82 8.65
C LEU A 128 2.78 -31.60 8.46
N ALA A 129 1.49 -31.72 8.83
CA ALA A 129 0.56 -30.59 8.79
C ALA A 129 0.97 -29.45 9.74
N CYS A 130 1.44 -29.73 10.95
CA CYS A 130 1.93 -28.71 11.88
C CYS A 130 3.11 -27.91 11.29
N ILE A 131 4.10 -28.59 10.72
CA ILE A 131 5.24 -27.92 10.05
C ILE A 131 4.72 -27.03 8.90
N PHE A 132 3.84 -27.58 8.06
CA PHE A 132 3.26 -26.89 6.91
C PHE A 132 2.39 -25.68 7.28
N VAL A 133 1.69 -25.72 8.42
CA VAL A 133 0.94 -24.58 8.96
C VAL A 133 1.89 -23.42 9.29
N PHE A 134 2.95 -23.68 10.06
CA PHE A 134 3.89 -22.61 10.47
C PHE A 134 4.64 -22.00 9.29
N THR A 135 5.19 -22.84 8.38
CA THR A 135 5.87 -22.32 7.18
C THR A 135 4.89 -21.65 6.21
N GLY A 136 3.66 -22.15 6.12
CA GLY A 136 2.61 -21.62 5.26
C GLY A 136 2.15 -20.23 5.71
N MET A 137 1.84 -20.05 6.99
CA MET A 137 1.45 -18.75 7.54
C MET A 137 2.55 -17.70 7.37
N ALA A 138 3.81 -18.06 7.64
CA ALA A 138 4.95 -17.14 7.45
C ALA A 138 5.10 -16.71 5.97
N LEU A 139 4.91 -17.65 5.04
CA LEU A 139 4.97 -17.39 3.60
C LEU A 139 3.78 -16.53 3.13
N VAL A 140 2.56 -16.81 3.60
CA VAL A 140 1.36 -15.98 3.31
C VAL A 140 1.54 -14.56 3.85
N GLY A 141 2.10 -14.40 5.06
CA GLY A 141 2.45 -13.08 5.61
C GLY A 141 3.44 -12.32 4.74
N PHE A 142 4.51 -12.99 4.26
CA PHE A 142 5.49 -12.39 3.35
C PHE A 142 4.88 -12.02 1.98
N VAL A 143 4.02 -12.88 1.42
CA VAL A 143 3.25 -12.59 0.19
C VAL A 143 2.38 -11.36 0.41
N LEU A 144 1.70 -11.26 1.56
CA LEU A 144 0.83 -10.14 1.89
C LEU A 144 1.62 -8.83 2.01
N SER A 145 2.79 -8.82 2.67
CA SER A 145 3.65 -7.64 2.74
C SER A 145 4.02 -7.15 1.34
N LYS A 146 4.50 -8.04 0.45
CA LYS A 146 4.86 -7.65 -0.93
C LYS A 146 3.65 -7.26 -1.78
N ALA A 147 2.49 -7.87 -1.55
CA ALA A 147 1.25 -7.48 -2.20
C ALA A 147 0.71 -6.14 -1.70
N ALA A 148 1.02 -5.72 -0.47
CA ALA A 148 0.74 -4.38 0.03
C ALA A 148 1.67 -3.36 -0.65
N ASP A 149 2.99 -3.59 -0.65
CA ASP A 149 3.99 -2.72 -1.30
C ASP A 149 3.57 -2.38 -2.75
N SER A 150 3.37 -3.40 -3.59
CA SER A 150 3.00 -3.20 -5.01
C SER A 150 1.57 -2.65 -5.21
N PHE A 151 0.72 -2.64 -4.19
CA PHE A 151 -0.61 -2.01 -4.23
C PHE A 151 -0.51 -0.51 -3.92
N LEU A 152 0.27 -0.15 -2.90
CA LEU A 152 0.56 1.24 -2.52
C LEU A 152 1.15 2.03 -3.68
N GLU A 153 2.19 1.49 -4.32
CA GLU A 153 2.88 2.15 -5.44
C GLU A 153 1.94 2.43 -6.63
N ARG A 154 1.03 1.49 -6.95
CA ARG A 154 0.05 1.68 -8.03
C ARG A 154 -0.96 2.78 -7.71
N GLN A 155 -1.39 2.88 -6.44
CA GLN A 155 -2.27 3.96 -5.99
C GLN A 155 -1.54 5.30 -6.13
N GLN A 156 -0.28 5.40 -5.66
CA GLN A 156 0.55 6.60 -5.74
C GLN A 156 0.80 7.08 -7.18
N ILE A 157 1.02 6.18 -8.15
CA ILE A 157 1.24 6.57 -9.56
C ILE A 157 -0.05 7.11 -10.20
N LEU A 158 -1.19 6.43 -10.02
CA LEU A 158 -2.49 6.92 -10.51
C LEU A 158 -2.86 8.27 -9.85
N PHE A 159 -2.51 8.40 -8.58
CA PHE A 159 -2.73 9.57 -7.77
C PHE A 159 -1.93 10.80 -8.25
N LEU A 160 -0.62 10.66 -8.43
CA LEU A 160 0.25 11.72 -8.94
C LEU A 160 -0.18 12.16 -10.34
N LYS A 161 -0.66 11.22 -11.18
CA LYS A 161 -1.24 11.53 -12.49
C LYS A 161 -2.52 12.37 -12.38
N ALA A 162 -3.39 12.06 -11.42
CA ALA A 162 -4.60 12.86 -11.15
C ALA A 162 -4.29 14.26 -10.60
N ILE A 163 -3.32 14.38 -9.68
CA ILE A 163 -2.85 15.70 -9.20
C ILE A 163 -2.24 16.51 -10.33
N ASN A 164 -1.38 15.92 -11.18
CA ASN A 164 -0.74 16.67 -12.26
C ASN A 164 -1.75 17.21 -13.29
N MET A 165 -2.86 16.49 -13.52
CA MET A 165 -4.01 17.00 -14.30
C MET A 165 -4.76 18.16 -13.61
N ARG A 166 -4.77 18.23 -12.27
CA ARG A 166 -5.42 19.29 -11.48
C ARG A 166 -4.50 20.49 -11.17
N LYS A 167 -3.17 20.34 -11.34
CA LYS A 167 -2.13 21.32 -10.94
C LYS A 167 -2.23 22.69 -11.64
N ASN A 168 -2.99 22.80 -12.72
CA ASN A 168 -3.20 24.05 -13.46
C ASN A 168 -4.15 25.08 -12.78
N TYR A 169 -4.65 24.85 -11.55
CA TYR A 169 -5.75 25.70 -11.01
C TYR A 169 -5.72 26.13 -9.53
N SER A 170 -4.86 25.63 -8.64
CA SER A 170 -5.08 25.90 -7.19
C SER A 170 -3.86 25.99 -6.27
N ASN A 171 -4.09 26.61 -5.10
CA ASN A 171 -3.17 26.79 -3.98
C ASN A 171 -2.60 25.45 -3.52
N SER A 172 -1.30 25.24 -3.71
CA SER A 172 -0.73 23.90 -3.73
C SER A 172 -0.81 23.14 -2.41
N ASN A 173 -0.64 23.82 -1.27
CA ASN A 173 -0.38 23.15 0.01
C ASN A 173 -1.64 22.55 0.64
N GLU A 174 -2.76 23.29 0.63
CA GLU A 174 -4.05 22.81 1.17
C GLU A 174 -4.58 21.63 0.36
N VAL A 175 -4.48 21.71 -0.97
CA VAL A 175 -4.88 20.62 -1.88
C VAL A 175 -3.99 19.38 -1.68
N LEU A 176 -2.68 19.54 -1.47
CA LEU A 176 -1.82 18.38 -1.18
C LEU A 176 -2.22 17.70 0.13
N GLN A 177 -2.47 18.45 1.20
CA GLN A 177 -2.79 17.89 2.52
C GLN A 177 -4.20 17.25 2.59
N GLU A 178 -5.21 17.90 2.02
CA GLU A 178 -6.57 17.33 1.95
C GLU A 178 -6.53 16.02 1.15
N VAL A 179 -5.85 16.04 0.01
CA VAL A 179 -5.89 14.92 -0.91
C VAL A 179 -5.02 13.76 -0.41
N GLU A 180 -3.84 13.98 0.20
CA GLU A 180 -3.07 12.95 0.91
C GLU A 180 -3.92 12.22 1.97
N THR A 181 -4.75 12.96 2.71
CA THR A 181 -5.66 12.41 3.73
C THR A 181 -6.83 11.62 3.12
N ASN A 182 -7.13 11.80 1.83
CA ASN A 182 -8.15 11.05 1.11
C ASN A 182 -7.58 9.84 0.34
N ILE A 183 -6.28 9.79 0.01
CA ILE A 183 -5.61 8.60 -0.56
C ILE A 183 -5.89 7.36 0.31
N GLU A 184 -5.63 7.47 1.61
CA GLU A 184 -5.77 6.37 2.58
C GLU A 184 -7.21 5.83 2.64
N LYS A 185 -8.19 6.71 2.50
CA LYS A 185 -9.61 6.34 2.41
C LYS A 185 -9.92 5.63 1.09
N TYR A 186 -9.35 6.08 -0.03
CA TYR A 186 -9.53 5.43 -1.33
C TYR A 186 -8.84 4.05 -1.39
N LYS A 187 -7.65 3.88 -0.78
CA LYS A 187 -7.01 2.57 -0.59
C LYS A 187 -7.98 1.61 0.11
N PHE A 188 -8.43 1.97 1.31
CA PHE A 188 -9.36 1.18 2.12
C PHE A 188 -10.67 0.87 1.37
N LEU A 189 -11.29 1.88 0.73
CA LEU A 189 -12.53 1.72 -0.03
C LEU A 189 -12.36 0.80 -1.24
N SER A 190 -11.22 0.87 -1.94
CA SER A 190 -10.91 0.00 -3.07
C SER A 190 -10.70 -1.47 -2.65
N ALA A 191 -10.02 -1.71 -1.52
CA ALA A 191 -9.87 -3.04 -0.93
C ALA A 191 -11.23 -3.60 -0.47
N LEU A 192 -12.08 -2.77 0.16
CA LEU A 192 -13.42 -3.15 0.58
C LEU A 192 -14.32 -3.52 -0.61
N ALA A 193 -14.30 -2.73 -1.68
CA ALA A 193 -15.05 -3.01 -2.90
C ALA A 193 -14.61 -4.32 -3.58
N LEU A 194 -13.30 -4.58 -3.60
CA LEU A 194 -12.75 -5.84 -4.12
C LEU A 194 -13.17 -7.04 -3.24
N LEU A 195 -13.20 -6.89 -1.92
CA LEU A 195 -13.67 -7.92 -1.00
C LEU A 195 -15.15 -8.27 -1.23
N VAL A 196 -16.01 -7.24 -1.37
CA VAL A 196 -17.43 -7.41 -1.70
C VAL A 196 -17.61 -8.13 -3.05
N MET A 197 -16.78 -7.83 -4.04
CA MET A 197 -16.79 -8.52 -5.34
C MET A 197 -16.47 -10.02 -5.19
N PHE A 198 -15.44 -10.38 -4.39
CA PHE A 198 -15.14 -11.79 -4.09
C PHE A 198 -16.28 -12.49 -3.35
N THR A 199 -16.96 -11.81 -2.41
CA THR A 199 -18.11 -12.34 -1.68
C THR A 199 -19.27 -12.66 -2.64
N ILE A 200 -19.61 -11.74 -3.55
CA ILE A 200 -20.68 -11.95 -4.53
C ILE A 200 -20.32 -13.11 -5.48
N LEU A 201 -19.09 -13.11 -6.01
CA LEU A 201 -18.61 -14.16 -6.93
C LEU A 201 -18.64 -15.56 -6.28
N GLY A 202 -18.14 -15.68 -5.06
CA GLY A 202 -18.17 -16.95 -4.32
C GLY A 202 -19.59 -17.42 -4.02
N THR A 203 -20.50 -16.51 -3.68
CA THR A 203 -21.89 -16.85 -3.33
C THR A 203 -22.65 -17.40 -4.53
N ILE A 204 -22.51 -16.74 -5.69
CA ILE A 204 -23.11 -17.21 -6.96
C ILE A 204 -22.55 -18.58 -7.33
N PHE A 205 -21.23 -18.76 -7.23
CA PHE A 205 -20.57 -20.02 -7.56
C PHE A 205 -21.05 -21.18 -6.67
N LEU A 206 -21.08 -21.00 -5.34
CA LEU A 206 -21.51 -22.02 -4.39
C LEU A 206 -22.98 -22.42 -4.56
N ASN A 207 -23.86 -21.46 -4.86
CA ASN A 207 -25.26 -21.75 -5.18
C ASN A 207 -25.45 -22.49 -6.52
N GLN A 208 -24.53 -22.34 -7.48
CA GLN A 208 -24.63 -22.99 -8.80
C GLN A 208 -23.90 -24.35 -8.91
N VAL A 209 -22.89 -24.59 -8.06
CA VAL A 209 -21.96 -25.73 -8.21
C VAL A 209 -22.02 -26.70 -7.03
N GLU A 210 -22.35 -26.24 -5.82
CA GLU A 210 -22.50 -27.08 -4.62
C GLU A 210 -23.98 -27.20 -4.18
N ASP A 211 -24.93 -26.71 -5.00
CA ASP A 211 -26.38 -26.69 -4.76
C ASP A 211 -26.79 -26.12 -3.38
N LEU A 212 -25.96 -25.24 -2.81
CA LEU A 212 -26.23 -24.58 -1.52
C LEU A 212 -27.31 -23.50 -1.67
N SER A 213 -28.15 -23.35 -0.63
CA SER A 213 -29.08 -22.22 -0.57
C SER A 213 -28.32 -20.88 -0.59
N LEU A 214 -28.92 -19.82 -1.15
CA LEU A 214 -28.27 -18.49 -1.23
C LEU A 214 -27.72 -18.00 0.13
N PHE A 215 -28.44 -18.28 1.23
CA PHE A 215 -28.01 -17.93 2.58
C PHE A 215 -26.87 -18.82 3.10
N ASP A 216 -26.93 -20.14 2.90
CA ASP A 216 -25.82 -21.06 3.24
C ASP A 216 -24.55 -20.74 2.44
N ALA A 217 -24.70 -20.43 1.14
CA ALA A 217 -23.62 -20.05 0.25
C ALA A 217 -22.97 -18.75 0.72
N PHE A 218 -23.76 -17.71 1.00
CA PHE A 218 -23.25 -16.44 1.52
C PHE A 218 -22.56 -16.59 2.89
N TYR A 219 -23.15 -17.38 3.79
CA TYR A 219 -22.57 -17.70 5.10
C TYR A 219 -21.22 -18.43 4.96
N CYS A 220 -21.17 -19.49 4.15
CA CYS A 220 -19.95 -20.24 3.85
C CYS A 220 -18.87 -19.33 3.28
N VAL A 221 -19.22 -18.48 2.31
CA VAL A 221 -18.30 -17.47 1.73
C VAL A 221 -17.77 -16.52 2.78
N CYS A 222 -18.63 -15.95 3.63
CA CYS A 222 -18.21 -15.05 4.69
C CYS A 222 -17.24 -15.74 5.65
N ALA A 223 -17.58 -16.94 6.13
CA ALA A 223 -16.74 -17.75 7.00
C ALA A 223 -15.40 -18.14 6.32
N THR A 224 -15.38 -18.28 5.00
CA THR A 224 -14.17 -18.62 4.24
C THR A 224 -13.25 -17.41 4.09
N ILE A 225 -13.78 -16.29 3.60
CA ILE A 225 -13.01 -15.07 3.37
C ILE A 225 -12.40 -14.58 4.68
N THR A 226 -13.18 -14.58 5.76
CA THR A 226 -12.74 -14.20 7.12
C THR A 226 -11.86 -15.24 7.83
N THR A 227 -11.50 -16.33 7.14
CA THR A 227 -10.69 -17.43 7.67
C THR A 227 -11.22 -18.02 9.00
N LEU A 228 -12.55 -18.04 9.18
CA LEU A 228 -13.23 -18.72 10.29
C LEU A 228 -13.42 -20.22 10.01
N GLY A 229 -13.84 -20.54 8.78
CA GLY A 229 -13.99 -21.91 8.25
C GLY A 229 -14.65 -22.93 9.18
N TYR A 230 -15.87 -22.66 9.66
CA TYR A 230 -16.60 -23.53 10.59
C TYR A 230 -16.78 -24.99 10.15
N GLY A 231 -16.69 -25.28 8.85
CA GLY A 231 -16.66 -26.65 8.31
C GLY A 231 -18.00 -27.33 8.09
N ASP A 232 -19.09 -26.74 8.58
CA ASP A 232 -20.47 -27.22 8.40
C ASP A 232 -20.95 -27.14 6.94
N LYS A 233 -20.43 -26.17 6.19
CA LYS A 233 -20.53 -26.07 4.73
C LYS A 233 -19.11 -25.97 4.16
N SER A 234 -18.80 -26.71 3.10
CA SER A 234 -17.47 -26.77 2.48
C SER A 234 -17.56 -27.23 1.03
N PHE A 235 -16.48 -27.01 0.27
CA PHE A 235 -16.39 -27.36 -1.14
C PHE A 235 -16.24 -28.88 -1.32
N SER A 236 -17.35 -29.55 -1.62
CA SER A 236 -17.47 -31.01 -1.70
C SER A 236 -17.37 -31.57 -3.12
N THR A 237 -17.60 -30.77 -4.15
CA THR A 237 -17.50 -31.20 -5.55
C THR A 237 -16.10 -31.03 -6.13
N LYS A 238 -15.83 -31.74 -7.23
CA LYS A 238 -14.57 -31.61 -8.00
C LYS A 238 -14.37 -30.18 -8.52
N TRP A 239 -15.43 -29.53 -8.99
CA TRP A 239 -15.38 -28.17 -9.51
C TRP A 239 -15.27 -27.14 -8.38
N GLY A 240 -15.97 -27.37 -7.26
CA GLY A 240 -15.85 -26.58 -6.04
C GLY A 240 -14.41 -26.54 -5.51
N ARG A 241 -13.75 -27.69 -5.36
CA ARG A 241 -12.37 -27.73 -4.87
C ARG A 241 -11.36 -27.07 -5.81
N LEU A 242 -11.59 -27.17 -7.13
CA LEU A 242 -10.78 -26.47 -8.13
C LEU A 242 -10.95 -24.94 -8.02
N PHE A 243 -12.19 -24.46 -7.94
CA PHE A 243 -12.48 -23.04 -7.73
C PHE A 243 -11.90 -22.53 -6.39
N ALA A 244 -12.19 -23.23 -5.29
CA ALA A 244 -11.74 -22.90 -3.95
C ALA A 244 -10.22 -22.77 -3.86
N SER A 245 -9.47 -23.64 -4.54
CA SER A 245 -8.01 -23.57 -4.58
C SER A 245 -7.50 -22.19 -5.02
N PHE A 246 -8.05 -21.62 -6.10
CA PHE A 246 -7.63 -20.28 -6.56
C PHE A 246 -8.33 -19.15 -5.80
N TRP A 247 -9.63 -19.30 -5.53
CA TRP A 247 -10.47 -18.26 -4.95
C TRP A 247 -10.19 -18.00 -3.46
N ILE A 248 -9.94 -19.04 -2.66
CA ILE A 248 -9.57 -18.87 -1.23
C ILE A 248 -8.26 -18.10 -1.14
N LEU A 249 -7.22 -18.54 -1.85
CA LEU A 249 -5.90 -17.90 -1.84
C LEU A 249 -5.98 -16.41 -2.21
N LEU A 250 -6.73 -16.08 -3.28
CA LEU A 250 -6.86 -14.70 -3.74
C LEU A 250 -7.73 -13.84 -2.81
N SER A 251 -8.80 -14.39 -2.24
CA SER A 251 -9.68 -13.66 -1.31
C SER A 251 -9.04 -13.45 0.08
N THR A 252 -8.24 -14.40 0.58
CA THR A 252 -7.44 -14.20 1.81
C THR A 252 -6.39 -13.09 1.63
N ILE A 253 -5.73 -13.00 0.46
CA ILE A 253 -4.83 -11.86 0.16
C ILE A 253 -5.62 -10.55 0.15
N CYS A 254 -6.81 -10.51 -0.47
CA CYS A 254 -7.68 -9.34 -0.47
C CYS A 254 -8.11 -8.91 0.94
N LEU A 255 -8.44 -9.85 1.84
CA LEU A 255 -8.75 -9.55 3.23
C LEU A 255 -7.52 -9.01 3.98
N GLY A 256 -6.35 -9.60 3.76
CA GLY A 256 -5.10 -9.10 4.31
C GLY A 256 -4.81 -7.66 3.88
N GLN A 257 -5.08 -7.31 2.61
CA GLN A 257 -4.94 -5.94 2.10
C GLN A 257 -5.96 -4.98 2.74
N LEU A 258 -7.18 -5.43 3.04
CA LEU A 258 -8.15 -4.62 3.79
C LEU A 258 -7.66 -4.34 5.21
N PHE A 259 -7.15 -5.35 5.94
CA PHE A 259 -6.59 -5.15 7.28
C PHE A 259 -5.33 -4.28 7.27
N TYR A 260 -4.45 -4.45 6.27
CA TYR A 260 -3.30 -3.57 6.08
C TYR A 260 -3.74 -2.11 5.89
N SER A 261 -4.68 -1.86 4.97
CA SER A 261 -5.22 -0.52 4.69
C SER A 261 -5.89 0.08 5.93
N LEU A 262 -6.60 -0.72 6.72
CA LEU A 262 -7.23 -0.29 7.98
C LEU A 262 -6.19 0.08 9.04
N ALA A 263 -5.12 -0.72 9.16
CA ALA A 263 -4.02 -0.46 10.09
C ALA A 263 -3.22 0.80 9.70
N GLU A 264 -2.99 1.01 8.39
CA GLU A 264 -2.38 2.22 7.84
C GLU A 264 -3.25 3.45 8.18
N LEU A 265 -4.56 3.40 7.89
CA LEU A 265 -5.51 4.49 8.18
C LEU A 265 -5.60 4.82 9.68
N TYR A 266 -5.61 3.81 10.56
CA TYR A 266 -5.56 4.02 12.02
C TYR A 266 -4.23 4.63 12.49
N THR A 267 -3.11 4.11 11.98
CA THR A 267 -1.76 4.60 12.31
C THR A 267 -1.58 6.05 11.87
N GLU A 268 -2.08 6.41 10.68
CA GLU A 268 -2.05 7.76 10.14
C GLU A 268 -2.81 8.77 10.99
N GLN A 269 -4.02 8.42 11.45
CA GLN A 269 -4.77 9.28 12.37
C GLN A 269 -4.01 9.53 13.67
N ARG A 270 -3.37 8.49 14.22
CA ARG A 270 -2.56 8.60 15.44
C ARG A 270 -1.29 9.42 15.21
N ARG A 271 -0.59 9.21 14.08
CA ARG A 271 0.61 9.96 13.67
C ARG A 271 0.30 11.45 13.50
N LYS A 272 -0.77 11.79 12.76
CA LYS A 272 -1.22 13.19 12.57
C LYS A 272 -1.66 13.85 13.88
N SER A 273 -2.29 13.10 14.79
CA SER A 273 -2.67 13.61 16.13
C SER A 273 -1.46 13.88 17.01
N MET A 274 -0.48 12.96 17.05
CA MET A 274 0.78 13.16 17.78
C MET A 274 1.56 14.36 17.23
N PHE A 275 1.69 14.49 15.91
CA PHE A 275 2.40 15.60 15.28
C PHE A 275 1.73 16.95 15.61
N ARG A 276 0.40 17.04 15.51
CA ARG A 276 -0.33 18.24 15.95
C ARG A 276 -0.14 18.53 17.43
N TRP A 277 -0.24 17.53 18.30
CA TRP A 277 -0.03 17.70 19.74
C TRP A 277 1.36 18.25 20.06
N VAL A 278 2.42 17.72 19.42
CA VAL A 278 3.79 18.24 19.55
C VAL A 278 3.89 19.69 19.09
N LEU A 279 3.34 20.04 17.91
CA LEU A 279 3.38 21.42 17.39
C LEU A 279 2.55 22.42 18.21
N THR A 280 1.48 21.98 18.88
CA THR A 280 0.62 22.85 19.70
C THR A 280 1.03 22.92 21.18
N ARG A 281 2.04 22.13 21.59
CA ARG A 281 2.56 22.14 22.95
C ARG A 281 3.58 23.26 23.08
N GLU A 282 3.47 24.06 24.14
CA GLU A 282 4.50 25.06 24.44
C GLU A 282 5.84 24.38 24.77
N LEU A 283 6.91 24.87 24.12
CA LEU A 283 8.28 24.45 24.36
C LEU A 283 8.64 24.68 25.83
N THR A 284 8.94 23.60 26.54
CA THR A 284 9.35 23.66 27.94
C THR A 284 10.85 23.87 28.03
N ASN A 285 11.36 24.51 29.09
CA ASN A 285 12.81 24.70 29.30
C ASN A 285 13.61 23.37 29.25
N SER A 286 12.98 22.25 29.63
CA SER A 286 13.56 20.91 29.50
C SER A 286 13.72 20.45 28.05
N ASP A 287 12.86 20.91 27.14
CA ASP A 287 12.93 20.59 25.71
C ASP A 287 14.05 21.41 25.04
N LEU A 288 14.20 22.69 25.43
CA LEU A 288 15.33 23.54 25.03
C LEU A 288 16.67 22.95 25.51
N GLN A 289 16.74 22.53 26.78
CA GLN A 289 17.93 21.91 27.35
C GLN A 289 18.23 20.51 26.76
N ALA A 290 17.25 19.83 26.16
CA ALA A 290 17.46 18.59 25.40
C ALA A 290 17.86 18.85 23.93
N ALA A 291 17.64 20.05 23.42
CA ALA A 291 18.09 20.51 22.10
C ALA A 291 19.50 21.13 22.14
N ASP A 292 19.95 21.60 23.31
CA ASP A 292 21.33 22.01 23.61
C ASP A 292 22.28 20.79 23.59
N LEU A 293 22.65 20.36 22.38
CA LEU A 293 23.56 19.25 22.14
C LEU A 293 25.01 19.62 22.51
N ASP A 294 25.38 20.91 22.38
CA ASP A 294 26.69 21.50 22.65
C ASP A 294 26.97 21.68 24.16
N HIS A 295 25.90 21.76 24.98
CA HIS A 295 25.90 22.14 26.41
C HIS A 295 26.43 23.56 26.68
N ASP A 296 26.29 24.48 25.71
CA ASP A 296 26.75 25.87 25.82
C ASP A 296 25.68 26.85 26.32
N SER A 297 24.46 26.36 26.56
CA SER A 297 23.27 27.14 26.94
C SER A 297 22.73 28.11 25.87
N GLU A 298 23.19 28.03 24.61
CA GLU A 298 22.69 28.82 23.48
C GLU A 298 21.96 27.93 22.44
N VAL A 299 20.63 27.82 22.57
CA VAL A 299 19.82 27.18 21.51
C VAL A 299 19.75 28.11 20.30
N ARG A 300 20.44 27.73 19.22
CA ARG A 300 20.55 28.53 17.98
C ARG A 300 19.17 28.90 17.43
N ASP A 301 19.01 30.18 17.02
CA ASP A 301 17.76 30.77 16.51
C ASP A 301 17.10 29.97 15.35
N GLU A 302 17.86 29.13 14.65
CA GLU A 302 17.39 28.21 13.60
C GLU A 302 16.26 27.25 14.06
N PHE A 303 16.10 27.06 15.38
CA PHE A 303 15.08 26.17 15.98
C PHE A 303 13.92 26.91 16.66
N ILE A 304 13.89 28.25 16.64
CA ILE A 304 12.87 29.07 17.31
C ILE A 304 12.03 29.82 16.26
N ALA A 305 11.03 29.13 15.68
CA ALA A 305 10.08 29.67 14.70
C ALA A 305 8.70 29.01 14.78
#